data_AF-A0AAW7WDC5-F1
#
_entry.id   AF-A0AAW7WDC5-F1
#
_cell.length_a   1.000
_cell.length_b   1.000
_cell.length_c   1.000
_cell.angle_alpha   90.00
_cell.angle_beta   90.00
_cell.angle_gamma   90.00
#
_symmetry.space_group_name_H-M   'P 1'
#
loop_
_entity.id
_entity.type
_entity.pdbx_description
1 polymer ?
#
loop_
_entity_poly.entity_id
_entity_poly.type
_entity_poly.pdbx_seq_one_letter_code
_entity_poly.pdbx_strand_id
1 'polypeptide(L)' 'MSIDARCQEQRSVADRMFMDFKYTRPGSKEQLRALGTLSFLIGMWADFLNAEEKRMDQALVLDVGHS' A
#
# COMPACT_ATOMS: atom_id res chain seq x y z
N MET A 1 -3.34 -9.88 6.50
CA MET A 1 -3.14 -8.69 7.36
C MET A 1 -4.26 -7.72 7.06
N SER A 2 -4.80 -6.99 8.05
CA SER A 2 -5.84 -5.98 7.79
C SER A 2 -5.23 -4.72 7.15
N ILE A 3 -6.10 -3.88 6.57
CA ILE A 3 -5.72 -2.55 6.08
C ILE A 3 -5.08 -1.73 7.19
N ASP A 4 -5.65 -1.75 8.41
CA ASP A 4 -5.13 -1.00 9.56
C ASP A 4 -3.69 -1.37 9.91
N ALA A 5 -3.36 -2.66 9.93
CA ALA A 5 -2.02 -3.14 10.24
C ALA A 5 -1.00 -2.64 9.20
N ARG A 6 -1.33 -2.76 7.90
CA ARG A 6 -0.46 -2.24 6.83
C ARG A 6 -0.30 -0.72 6.91
N CYS A 7 -1.36 0.02 7.20
CA CYS A 7 -1.30 1.47 7.38
C CYS A 7 -0.38 1.86 8.54
N GLN A 8 -0.44 1.14 9.68
CA GLN A 8 0.45 1.38 10.80
C GLN A 8 1.92 1.10 10.45
N GLU A 9 2.19 -0.01 9.78
CA GLU A 9 3.56 -0.39 9.36
C GLU A 9 4.17 0.62 8.38
N GLN A 10 3.37 1.15 7.45
CA GLN A 10 3.86 2.05 6.41
C GLN A 10 3.95 3.52 6.86
N ARG A 11 3.41 3.87 8.03
CA ARG A 11 3.24 5.27 8.44
C ARG A 11 4.55 6.06 8.44
N SER A 12 5.62 5.50 9.00
CA SER A 12 6.94 6.16 9.06
C SER A 12 7.59 6.32 7.69
N VAL A 13 7.37 5.36 6.79
CA VAL A 13 7.87 5.41 5.40
C VAL A 13 7.12 6.46 4.61
N ALA A 14 5.79 6.53 4.77
CA ALA A 14 4.95 7.53 4.13
C ALA A 14 5.32 8.96 4.57
N ASP A 15 5.53 9.18 5.87
CA ASP A 15 5.96 10.48 6.41
C ASP A 15 7.29 10.92 5.81
N ARG A 16 8.29 10.02 5.80
CA ARG A 16 9.61 10.33 5.21
C ARG A 16 9.52 10.61 3.72
N MET A 17 8.80 9.78 2.98
CA MET A 17 8.58 9.93 1.55
C MET A 17 7.90 11.27 1.24
N PHE A 18 6.89 11.66 2.03
CA PHE A 18 6.24 12.96 1.89
C PHE A 18 7.21 14.12 2.10
N MET A 19 8.05 14.05 3.13
CA MET A 19 9.05 15.08 3.40
C MET A 19 10.08 15.17 2.28
N ASP A 20 10.61 14.02 1.84
CA ASP A 20 11.60 13.93 0.77
C ASP A 20 11.02 14.40 -0.57
N PHE A 21 9.76 14.12 -0.86
CA PHE A 21 9.11 14.58 -2.09
C PHE A 21 8.85 16.10 -2.10
N LYS A 22 8.34 16.65 -1.00
CA LYS A 22 7.85 18.03 -0.91
C LYS A 22 8.96 19.06 -0.65
N TYR A 23 9.98 18.70 0.13
CA TYR A 23 10.93 19.66 0.68
C TYR A 23 12.36 19.53 0.13
N THR A 24 12.61 18.64 -0.83
CA THR A 24 13.92 18.50 -1.47
C THR A 24 13.92 19.12 -2.87
N ARG A 25 15.12 19.37 -3.40
CA ARG A 25 15.27 19.98 -4.73
C ARG A 25 14.70 19.06 -5.81
N PRO A 26 14.03 19.61 -6.85
CA PRO A 26 13.65 18.85 -8.03
C PRO A 26 14.81 18.04 -8.63
N GLY A 27 14.58 16.74 -8.85
CA GLY A 27 15.58 15.82 -9.40
C GLY A 27 16.69 15.38 -8.44
N SER A 28 16.62 15.76 -7.15
CA SER A 28 17.55 15.27 -6.13
C SER A 28 17.43 13.76 -5.91
N LYS A 29 18.47 13.14 -5.32
CA LYS A 29 18.46 11.70 -5.00
C LYS A 29 17.33 11.34 -4.05
N GLU A 30 17.03 12.23 -3.12
CA GLU A 30 15.98 12.11 -2.13
C GLU A 30 14.60 12.17 -2.80
N GLN A 31 14.37 13.14 -3.69
CA GLN A 31 13.11 13.23 -4.43
C GLN A 31 12.88 12.00 -5.34
N LEU A 32 13.93 11.56 -6.05
CA LEU A 32 13.84 10.37 -6.92
C LEU A 32 13.59 9.10 -6.10
N ARG A 33 14.19 8.98 -4.91
CA ARG A 33 13.91 7.88 -3.98
C ARG A 33 12.46 7.92 -3.50
N ALA A 34 11.95 9.09 -3.12
CA ALA A 34 10.56 9.23 -2.68
C ALA A 34 9.57 8.81 -3.77
N LEU A 35 9.82 9.20 -5.03
CA LEU A 35 9.04 8.77 -6.18
C LEU A 35 9.11 7.25 -6.41
N GLY A 36 10.29 6.65 -6.30
CA GLY A 36 10.46 5.20 -6.40
C GLY A 36 9.70 4.44 -5.30
N THR A 37 9.80 4.91 -4.06
CA THR A 37 9.06 4.36 -2.93
C THR A 37 7.55 4.49 -3.12
N LEU A 38 7.05 5.64 -3.60
CA LEU A 38 5.63 5.85 -3.88
C LEU A 38 5.12 4.84 -4.91
N SER A 39 5.82 4.70 -6.04
CA SER A 39 5.44 3.74 -7.09
C SER A 39 5.40 2.30 -6.58
N PHE A 40 6.37 1.91 -5.76
CA PHE A 40 6.41 0.59 -5.14
C PHE A 40 5.23 0.36 -4.18
N LEU A 41 4.94 1.34 -3.30
CA LEU A 41 3.85 1.23 -2.34
C LEU A 41 2.48 1.14 -3.03
N ILE A 42 2.25 1.92 -4.10
CA ILE A 42 1.02 1.85 -4.90
C ILE A 42 0.85 0.45 -5.50
N GLY A 43 1.90 -0.12 -6.11
CA GLY A 43 1.86 -1.47 -6.66
C GLY A 43 1.56 -2.53 -5.60
N MET A 44 2.22 -2.45 -4.44
CA MET A 44 1.97 -3.34 -3.31
C MET A 44 0.52 -3.27 -2.81
N TRP A 45 -0.08 -2.08 -2.77
CA TRP A 45 -1.48 -1.91 -2.38
C TRP A 45 -2.44 -2.52 -3.41
N ALA A 46 -2.16 -2.36 -4.71
CA ALA A 46 -2.96 -3.01 -5.76
C ALA A 46 -2.94 -4.53 -5.62
N ASP A 47 -1.75 -5.13 -5.42
CA ASP A 47 -1.62 -6.58 -5.23
C ASP A 47 -2.35 -7.06 -3.97
N PHE A 48 -2.23 -6.31 -2.87
CA PHE A 48 -2.89 -6.64 -1.61
C PHE A 48 -4.42 -6.58 -1.75
N LEU A 49 -4.97 -5.52 -2.35
CA LEU A 49 -6.41 -5.35 -2.50
C LEU A 49 -7.01 -6.42 -3.43
N ASN A 50 -6.32 -6.76 -4.53
CA ASN A 50 -6.72 -7.85 -5.41
C ASN A 50 -6.74 -9.21 -4.67
N ALA A 51 -5.82 -9.44 -3.73
CA ALA A 51 -5.80 -10.65 -2.93
C ALA A 51 -6.94 -10.67 -1.89
N GLU A 52 -7.24 -9.52 -1.27
CA GLU A 52 -8.35 -9.40 -0.31
C GLU A 52 -9.71 -9.57 -1.00
N GLU A 53 -9.91 -9.01 -2.21
CA GLU A 53 -11.13 -9.21 -3.01
C GLU A 53 -11.38 -10.71 -3.27
N LYS A 54 -10.37 -11.43 -3.76
CA LYS A 54 -10.45 -12.89 -3.96
C LYS A 54 -10.77 -13.65 -2.67
N ARG A 55 -10.22 -13.22 -1.53
CA ARG A 55 -10.48 -13.84 -0.23
C ARG A 55 -11.93 -13.61 0.22
N MET A 56 -12.48 -12.42 -0.04
CA MET A 56 -13.87 -12.10 0.25
C MET A 56 -14.83 -12.90 -0.64
N ASP A 57 -14.56 -13.02 -1.93
CA ASP A 57 -15.35 -13.84 -2.86
C ASP A 57 -15.40 -15.30 -2.43
N GLN A 58 -14.26 -15.87 -2.02
CA GLN A 58 -14.19 -17.23 -1.50
C GLN A 58 -14.99 -17.41 -0.20
N ALA A 59 -14.94 -16.43 0.70
CA ALA A 59 -15.71 -16.47 1.95
C ALA A 59 -17.23 -16.42 1.68
N LEU A 60 -17.67 -15.59 0.73
CA LEU A 60 -19.07 -15.51 0.30
C LEU A 60 -19.57 -16.83 -0.29
N VAL A 61 -18.77 -17.49 -1.12
CA VAL A 61 -19.11 -18.81 -1.68
C VAL A 61 -19.27 -19.88 -0.58
N LEU A 62 -18.42 -19.84 0.45
CA LEU A 62 -18.51 -20.77 1.58
C LEU A 62 -19.76 -20.54 2.43
N ASP A 63 -20.18 -19.29 2.64
CA ASP A 63 -21.36 -18.94 3.42
C ASP A 63 -22.67 -19.36 2.72
N VAL A 64 -22.72 -19.20 1.40
CA VAL A 64 -23.84 -19.68 0.56
C VAL A 64 -23.93 -21.21 0.54
N GLY A 65 -22.81 -21.92 0.62
CA GLY A 65 -22.77 -23.39 0.66
C GLY A 65 -23.12 -24.02 2.00
N HIS A 66 -23.18 -23.24 3.09
CA HIS A 66 -23.55 -23.70 4.44
C HIS A 66 -24.97 -23.27 4.86
N SER A 67 -25.73 -22.63 3.97
CA SER A 67 -27.13 -22.21 4.17
C SER A 67 -28.14 -23.16 3.52
#